data_AF-A0A9E4XAF1-F1
#
_entry.id   AF-A0A9E4XAF1-F1
#
_cell.length_a   1.000
_cell.length_b   1.000
_cell.length_c   1.000
_cell.angle_alpha   90.00
_cell.angle_beta   90.00
_cell.angle_gamma   90.00
#
_symmetry.space_group_name_H-M   'P 1'
#
loop_
_entity.id
_entity.type
_entity.pdbx_description
1 polymer ?
#
loop_
_entity_poly.entity_id
_entity_poly.type
_entity_poly.pdbx_seq_one_letter_code
_entity_poly.pdbx_strand_id
1 'polypeptide(L)'
;MPRATINLGDSSGLSEVGGQWRFSRGYVPGEPNEGLISQGEGSPARLPDYDDSGWEVCHDLTARISHGFSFVWYRINVTLPETVGGHTTRGVRVQFETCVDDYGEIWIDGECNRDRGTIQGFNVPQRVLVTDNASPGDRHTIAVLAANGPLGLPGGTVFVRYANLAFEWTT
;
A
#
# COMPACT_ATOMS: atom_id res chain seq x y z
N MET A 1 22.61 11.06 5.77
CA MET A 1 21.82 11.36 4.56
C MET A 1 20.59 12.13 4.99
N PRO A 2 20.32 13.32 4.41
CA PRO A 2 19.04 13.98 4.62
C PRO A 2 17.92 13.00 4.28
N ARG A 3 16.89 12.98 5.13
CA ARG A 3 15.72 12.14 4.94
C ARG A 3 14.49 12.93 5.37
N ALA A 4 13.44 12.83 4.58
CA ALA A 4 12.14 13.39 4.88
C ALA A 4 11.06 12.35 4.57
N THR A 5 9.92 12.47 5.22
CA THR A 5 8.80 11.55 5.04
C THR A 5 7.51 12.31 4.82
N ILE A 6 6.72 11.87 3.85
CA ILE A 6 5.32 12.25 3.71
C ILE A 6 4.49 11.14 4.37
N ASN A 7 3.68 11.51 5.36
CA ASN A 7 2.77 10.59 6.03
C ASN A 7 1.48 10.44 5.22
N LEU A 8 1.27 9.28 4.62
CA LEU A 8 0.08 8.99 3.81
C LEU A 8 -1.13 8.56 4.66
N GLY A 9 -0.99 8.49 5.99
CA GLY A 9 -2.09 8.25 6.92
C GLY A 9 -2.81 9.53 7.38
N ASP A 10 -2.27 10.72 7.08
CA ASP A 10 -2.89 11.99 7.43
C ASP A 10 -3.30 12.81 6.18
N SER A 11 -4.24 13.73 6.37
CA SER A 11 -4.79 14.53 5.27
C SER A 11 -3.76 15.50 4.66
N SER A 12 -2.77 15.95 5.43
CA SER A 12 -1.71 16.84 4.94
C SER A 12 -0.79 16.15 3.95
N GLY A 13 -0.30 14.95 4.27
CA GLY A 13 0.57 14.20 3.39
C GLY A 13 -0.18 13.65 2.18
N LEU A 14 -1.45 13.23 2.35
CA LEU A 14 -2.32 12.92 1.21
C LEU A 14 -2.47 14.11 0.26
N SER A 15 -2.69 15.32 0.81
CA SER A 15 -2.77 16.55 0.01
C SER A 15 -1.46 16.87 -0.72
N GLU A 16 -0.30 16.63 -0.10
CA GLU A 16 1.02 16.90 -0.70
C GLU A 16 1.27 16.06 -1.97
N VAL A 17 0.74 14.84 -2.02
CA VAL A 17 0.90 13.93 -3.16
C VAL A 17 -0.34 13.82 -4.06
N GLY A 18 -1.38 14.63 -3.79
CA GLY A 18 -2.67 14.54 -4.46
C GLY A 18 -3.34 13.17 -4.35
N GLY A 19 -3.08 12.45 -3.25
CA GLY A 19 -3.50 11.08 -3.04
C GLY A 19 -4.81 10.95 -2.28
N GLN A 20 -5.48 9.81 -2.47
CA GLN A 20 -6.64 9.39 -1.72
C GLN A 20 -6.60 7.87 -1.59
N TRP A 21 -6.63 7.36 -0.35
CA TRP A 21 -6.78 5.93 -0.14
C TRP A 21 -8.19 5.48 -0.49
N ARG A 22 -8.27 4.39 -1.25
CA ARG A 22 -9.48 3.60 -1.43
C ARG A 22 -9.25 2.22 -0.85
N PHE A 23 -10.31 1.61 -0.33
CA PHE A 23 -10.24 0.23 0.12
C PHE A 23 -11.46 -0.57 -0.30
N SER A 24 -11.26 -1.87 -0.43
CA SER A 24 -12.35 -2.82 -0.65
C SER A 24 -12.01 -4.18 -0.05
N ARG A 25 -13.07 -4.91 0.31
CA ARG A 25 -12.98 -6.26 0.86
C ARG A 25 -12.99 -7.30 -0.25
N GLY A 26 -12.30 -8.39 0.01
CA GLY A 26 -12.23 -9.58 -0.82
C GLY A 26 -10.90 -9.75 -1.55
N TYR A 27 -10.56 -11.00 -1.87
CA TYR A 27 -9.34 -11.31 -2.61
C TYR A 27 -9.42 -10.72 -4.02
N VAL A 28 -10.55 -10.90 -4.71
CA VAL A 28 -10.94 -10.14 -5.90
C VAL A 28 -12.20 -9.35 -5.55
N PRO A 29 -12.07 -8.05 -5.25
CA PRO A 29 -13.19 -7.22 -4.83
C PRO A 29 -14.34 -7.19 -5.84
N GLY A 30 -15.58 -7.32 -5.33
CA GLY A 30 -16.81 -7.32 -6.14
C GLY A 30 -17.23 -8.69 -6.70
N GLU A 31 -16.35 -9.69 -6.68
CA GLU A 31 -16.66 -11.03 -7.19
C GLU A 31 -17.44 -11.89 -6.18
N PRO A 32 -18.22 -12.89 -6.63
CA PRO A 32 -18.81 -13.90 -5.76
C PRO A 32 -17.76 -14.58 -4.89
N ASN A 33 -18.14 -14.93 -3.65
CA ASN A 33 -17.21 -15.49 -2.64
C ASN A 33 -15.93 -14.66 -2.47
N GLU A 34 -16.03 -13.33 -2.65
CA GLU A 34 -14.89 -12.42 -2.53
C GLU A 34 -13.72 -12.76 -3.47
N GLY A 35 -13.99 -13.50 -4.56
CA GLY A 35 -12.97 -13.96 -5.51
C GLY A 35 -12.04 -15.06 -4.98
N LEU A 36 -12.31 -15.62 -3.80
CA LEU A 36 -11.50 -16.69 -3.22
C LEU A 36 -11.84 -18.04 -3.87
N ILE A 37 -11.25 -18.29 -5.03
CA ILE A 37 -11.42 -19.53 -5.80
C ILE A 37 -10.09 -20.29 -5.78
N SER A 38 -10.15 -21.60 -5.52
CA SER A 38 -8.97 -22.46 -5.52
C SER A 38 -8.25 -22.38 -6.88
N GLN A 39 -6.91 -22.31 -6.83
CA GLN A 39 -6.03 -22.25 -8.01
C GLN A 39 -6.09 -20.94 -8.82
N GLY A 40 -6.64 -19.85 -8.26
CA GLY A 40 -6.46 -18.52 -8.84
C GLY A 40 -4.99 -18.09 -8.86
N GLU A 41 -4.54 -17.46 -9.94
CA GLU A 41 -3.13 -17.08 -10.16
C GLU A 41 -2.77 -15.66 -9.65
N GLY A 42 -3.73 -14.96 -9.04
CA GLY A 42 -3.53 -13.60 -8.53
C GLY A 42 -4.82 -12.79 -8.55
N SER A 43 -4.82 -11.68 -7.83
CA SER A 43 -5.90 -10.70 -7.90
C SER A 43 -5.56 -9.57 -8.88
N PRO A 44 -6.50 -9.12 -9.74
CA PRO A 44 -6.29 -7.96 -10.60
C PRO A 44 -6.18 -6.66 -9.81
N ALA A 45 -6.64 -6.62 -8.56
CA ALA A 45 -6.55 -5.45 -7.67
C ALA A 45 -5.11 -5.02 -7.34
N ARG A 46 -4.10 -5.81 -7.73
CA ARG A 46 -2.68 -5.42 -7.66
C ARG A 46 -2.21 -4.56 -8.84
N LEU A 47 -2.91 -4.60 -9.98
CA LEU A 47 -2.47 -4.00 -11.23
C LEU A 47 -2.67 -2.47 -11.22
N PRO A 48 -1.79 -1.69 -11.88
CA PRO A 48 -1.85 -0.23 -11.82
C PRO A 48 -3.10 0.34 -12.50
N ASP A 49 -3.57 -0.30 -13.56
CA ASP A 49 -4.74 0.10 -14.37
C ASP A 49 -6.08 -0.43 -13.85
N TYR A 50 -6.08 -1.19 -12.75
CA TYR A 50 -7.31 -1.67 -12.13
C TYR A 50 -8.20 -0.50 -11.68
N ASP A 51 -9.45 -0.50 -12.12
CA ASP A 51 -10.43 0.52 -11.78
C ASP A 51 -10.97 0.32 -10.36
N ASP A 52 -10.45 1.14 -9.44
CA ASP A 52 -10.90 1.21 -8.05
C ASP A 52 -11.88 2.36 -7.78
N SER A 53 -12.42 3.01 -8.81
CA SER A 53 -13.28 4.20 -8.64
C SER A 53 -14.57 3.92 -7.86
N GLY A 54 -15.06 2.66 -7.89
CA GLY A 54 -16.21 2.21 -7.12
C GLY A 54 -15.90 1.78 -5.68
N TRP A 55 -14.63 1.80 -5.26
CA TRP A 55 -14.23 1.41 -3.91
C TRP A 55 -14.53 2.50 -2.89
N GLU A 56 -14.64 2.09 -1.63
CA GLU A 56 -14.87 3.01 -0.52
C GLU A 56 -13.64 3.88 -0.28
N VAL A 57 -13.84 5.16 0.04
CA VAL A 57 -12.74 6.04 0.48
C VAL A 57 -12.31 5.61 1.88
N CYS A 58 -11.03 5.26 2.03
CA CYS A 58 -10.49 4.85 3.32
C CYS A 58 -10.12 6.08 4.16
N HIS A 59 -10.87 6.31 5.23
CA HIS A 59 -10.62 7.41 6.17
C HIS A 59 -9.69 7.03 7.33
N ASP A 60 -9.54 5.73 7.61
CA ASP A 60 -8.71 5.21 8.70
C ASP A 60 -8.05 3.88 8.27
N LEU A 61 -6.76 3.95 7.94
CA LEU A 61 -5.94 2.77 7.61
C LEU A 61 -5.83 1.77 8.77
N THR A 62 -5.99 2.25 10.01
CA THR A 62 -5.84 1.46 11.23
C THR A 62 -7.14 0.79 11.68
N ALA A 63 -8.24 1.03 10.96
CA ALA A 63 -9.51 0.38 11.21
C ALA A 63 -9.36 -1.14 11.11
N ARG A 64 -9.76 -1.83 12.17
CA ARG A 64 -9.63 -3.28 12.29
C ARG A 64 -10.77 -3.97 11.54
N ILE A 65 -10.44 -4.73 10.51
CA ILE A 65 -11.43 -5.44 9.67
C ILE A 65 -11.26 -6.95 9.85
N SER A 66 -12.35 -7.68 10.12
CA SER A 66 -12.33 -9.14 10.19
C SER A 66 -13.72 -9.75 10.10
N HIS A 67 -13.87 -10.75 9.24
CA HIS A 67 -14.98 -11.71 9.26
C HIS A 67 -14.63 -12.93 8.38
N GLY A 68 -14.32 -14.09 8.99
CA GLY A 68 -13.86 -15.27 8.25
C GLY A 68 -12.49 -15.06 7.62
N PHE A 69 -12.22 -15.72 6.49
CA PHE A 69 -11.06 -15.35 5.66
C PHE A 69 -11.28 -13.94 5.14
N SER A 70 -10.45 -13.01 5.60
CA SER A 70 -10.57 -11.59 5.36
C SER A 70 -9.40 -11.14 4.51
N PHE A 71 -9.74 -10.60 3.34
CA PHE A 71 -8.80 -9.94 2.45
C PHE A 71 -9.25 -8.50 2.32
N VAL A 72 -8.32 -7.56 2.45
CA VAL A 72 -8.60 -6.14 2.27
C VAL A 72 -7.52 -5.54 1.42
N TRP A 73 -7.93 -4.90 0.33
CA TRP A 73 -7.04 -4.11 -0.50
C TRP A 73 -7.12 -2.65 -0.10
N TYR A 74 -5.97 -2.00 -0.01
CA TYR A 74 -5.83 -0.56 0.09
C TYR A 74 -5.06 -0.06 -1.13
N ARG A 75 -5.61 0.90 -1.86
CA ARG A 75 -5.00 1.46 -3.08
C ARG A 75 -4.89 2.98 -2.97
N ILE A 76 -3.79 3.52 -3.47
CA ILE A 76 -3.59 4.96 -3.60
C ILE A 76 -2.78 5.24 -4.87
N ASN A 77 -3.13 6.33 -5.55
CA ASN A 77 -2.30 6.93 -6.57
C ASN A 77 -1.63 8.17 -5.99
N VAL A 78 -0.32 8.29 -6.14
CA VAL A 78 0.47 9.41 -5.62
C VAL A 78 1.20 10.11 -6.75
N THR A 79 1.31 11.43 -6.66
CA THR A 79 2.17 12.25 -7.52
C THR A 79 3.32 12.79 -6.69
N LEU A 80 4.56 12.58 -7.12
CA LEU A 80 5.73 13.07 -6.39
C LEU A 80 5.80 14.60 -6.46
N PRO A 81 5.87 15.31 -5.31
CA PRO A 81 5.90 16.77 -5.30
C PRO A 81 7.26 17.31 -5.78
N GLU A 82 7.35 18.60 -6.10
CA GLU A 82 8.62 19.27 -6.46
C GLU A 82 9.66 19.22 -5.34
N THR A 83 9.19 19.39 -4.10
CA THR A 83 10.03 19.43 -2.92
C THR A 83 9.36 18.73 -1.75
N VAL A 84 10.15 18.11 -0.88
CA VAL A 84 9.71 17.61 0.43
C VAL A 84 10.67 18.17 1.49
N GLY A 85 10.13 18.78 2.54
CA GLY A 85 10.95 19.39 3.60
C GLY A 85 11.92 20.47 3.09
N GLY A 86 11.59 21.17 2.00
CA GLY A 86 12.43 22.21 1.40
C GLY A 86 13.54 21.70 0.46
N HIS A 87 13.63 20.39 0.22
CA HIS A 87 14.60 19.78 -0.68
C HIS A 87 13.91 19.27 -1.95
N THR A 88 14.54 19.43 -3.11
CA THR A 88 14.00 18.90 -4.38
C THR A 88 13.89 17.38 -4.35
N THR A 89 12.83 16.82 -4.93
CA THR A 89 12.65 15.37 -5.10
C THR A 89 13.37 14.80 -6.32
N ARG A 90 13.94 15.65 -7.18
CA ARG A 90 14.63 15.21 -8.40
C ARG A 90 15.87 14.37 -8.07
N GLY A 91 15.96 13.21 -8.69
CA GLY A 91 17.05 12.25 -8.52
C GLY A 91 17.06 11.56 -7.15
N VAL A 92 15.98 11.68 -6.37
CA VAL A 92 15.91 11.16 -5.01
C VAL A 92 15.41 9.72 -5.03
N ARG A 93 15.98 8.90 -4.14
CA ARG A 93 15.43 7.58 -3.85
C ARG A 93 14.18 7.73 -2.99
N VAL A 94 13.08 7.14 -3.43
CA VAL A 94 11.80 7.13 -2.74
C VAL A 94 11.44 5.70 -2.35
N GLN A 95 11.08 5.50 -1.08
CA GLN A 95 10.63 4.20 -0.56
C GLN A 95 9.24 4.32 0.05
N PHE A 96 8.39 3.33 -0.19
CA PHE A 96 7.14 3.17 0.54
C PHE A 96 7.40 2.35 1.80
N GLU A 97 6.93 2.84 2.94
CA GLU A 97 7.13 2.22 4.24
C GLU A 97 5.80 1.99 4.92
N THR A 98 5.58 0.76 5.39
CA THR A 98 4.34 0.37 6.06
C THR A 98 4.57 -0.77 7.04
N CYS A 99 3.54 -1.15 7.77
CA CYS A 99 3.46 -2.37 8.55
C CYS A 99 2.01 -2.86 8.52
N VAL A 100 1.79 -4.06 7.98
CA VAL A 100 0.48 -4.70 7.89
C VAL A 100 0.34 -5.70 9.03
N ASP A 101 -0.80 -5.72 9.70
CA ASP A 101 -1.10 -6.73 10.72
C ASP A 101 -1.33 -8.09 10.03
N ASP A 102 -0.73 -9.15 10.57
CA ASP A 102 -0.70 -10.50 10.00
C ASP A 102 0.00 -10.62 8.64
N TYR A 103 -0.76 -10.74 7.54
CA TYR A 103 -0.24 -10.96 6.20
C TYR A 103 -0.33 -9.69 5.37
N GLY A 104 0.80 -9.22 4.86
CA GLY A 104 0.90 -8.03 4.01
C GLY A 104 1.66 -8.29 2.71
N GLU A 105 1.06 -7.89 1.59
CA GLU A 105 1.76 -7.74 0.31
C GLU A 105 1.67 -6.30 -0.19
N ILE A 106 2.75 -5.82 -0.80
CA ILE A 106 2.88 -4.47 -1.33
C ILE A 106 3.25 -4.56 -2.80
N TRP A 107 2.48 -3.86 -3.62
CA TRP A 107 2.65 -3.76 -5.05
C TRP A 107 2.88 -2.28 -5.42
N ILE A 108 3.99 -2.00 -6.09
CA ILE A 108 4.30 -0.69 -6.66
C ILE A 108 4.15 -0.82 -8.17
N ASP A 109 3.25 -0.03 -8.75
CA ASP A 109 2.98 -0.02 -10.20
C ASP A 109 2.69 -1.41 -10.79
N GLY A 110 2.05 -2.30 -10.00
CA GLY A 110 1.74 -3.68 -10.40
C GLY A 110 2.82 -4.72 -10.09
N GLU A 111 3.99 -4.28 -9.64
CA GLU A 111 5.13 -5.15 -9.35
C GLU A 111 5.33 -5.34 -7.84
N CYS A 112 5.55 -6.59 -7.44
CA CYS A 112 5.87 -6.94 -6.05
C CYS A 112 7.34 -7.33 -5.94
N ASN A 113 8.11 -6.54 -5.19
CA ASN A 113 9.47 -6.89 -4.83
C ASN A 113 9.45 -8.15 -3.95
N ARG A 114 9.97 -9.27 -4.46
CA ARG A 114 9.91 -10.57 -3.77
C ARG A 114 10.72 -10.67 -2.48
N ASP A 115 11.63 -9.73 -2.26
CA ASP A 115 12.45 -9.69 -1.04
C ASP A 115 11.83 -8.79 0.04
N ARG A 116 11.08 -7.74 -0.35
CA ARG A 116 10.63 -6.66 0.55
C ARG A 116 9.12 -6.43 0.57
N GLY A 117 8.45 -6.67 -0.55
CA GLY A 117 7.03 -6.41 -0.76
C GLY A 117 6.13 -7.59 -0.38
N THR A 118 6.66 -8.82 -0.35
CA THR A 118 5.94 -10.00 0.15
C THR A 118 5.90 -10.03 1.68
N ILE A 119 5.07 -10.90 2.25
CA ILE A 119 4.99 -11.12 3.69
C ILE A 119 6.38 -11.30 4.33
N GLN A 120 6.68 -10.47 5.32
CA GLN A 120 7.96 -10.49 6.06
C GLN A 120 7.84 -11.12 7.45
N GLY A 121 6.62 -11.46 7.89
CA GLY A 121 6.31 -11.99 9.22
C GLY A 121 5.32 -11.10 9.98
N PHE A 122 4.82 -11.63 11.11
CA PHE A 122 3.78 -10.98 11.91
C PHE A 122 4.25 -9.60 12.39
N ASN A 123 3.56 -8.54 11.94
CA ASN A 123 3.84 -7.16 12.32
C ASN A 123 5.27 -6.68 12.03
N VAL A 124 5.88 -7.19 10.97
CA VAL A 124 7.22 -6.77 10.52
C VAL A 124 7.12 -5.55 9.61
N PRO A 125 7.83 -4.43 9.91
CA PRO A 125 7.91 -3.29 9.02
C PRO A 125 8.45 -3.64 7.62
N GLN A 126 7.80 -3.13 6.59
CA GLN A 126 8.19 -3.29 5.19
C GLN A 126 8.66 -1.96 4.62
N ARG A 127 9.69 -2.01 3.78
CA ARG A 127 10.25 -0.87 3.06
C ARG A 127 10.52 -1.29 1.61
N VAL A 128 9.74 -0.75 0.68
CA VAL A 128 9.74 -1.14 -0.73
C VAL A 128 10.16 0.04 -1.57
N LEU A 129 11.07 -0.17 -2.53
CA LEU A 129 11.49 0.87 -3.45
C LEU A 129 10.32 1.30 -4.34
N VAL A 130 10.05 2.60 -4.39
CA VAL A 130 9.11 3.19 -5.36
C VAL A 130 9.88 3.58 -6.62
N THR A 131 10.95 4.35 -6.44
CA THR A 131 11.89 4.73 -7.50
C THR A 131 13.23 5.07 -6.87
N ASP A 132 14.34 4.82 -7.56
CA ASP A 132 15.68 5.24 -7.16
C ASP A 132 16.12 6.55 -7.81
N ASN A 133 15.33 7.09 -8.73
CA ASN A 133 15.63 8.30 -9.50
C ASN A 133 14.35 9.10 -9.77
N ALA A 134 13.74 9.64 -8.72
CA ALA A 134 12.48 10.36 -8.83
C ALA A 134 12.57 11.60 -9.73
N SER A 135 11.50 11.89 -10.46
CA SER A 135 11.23 13.19 -11.07
C SER A 135 9.97 13.81 -10.47
N PRO A 136 9.97 15.12 -10.19
CA PRO A 136 8.75 15.83 -9.84
C PRO A 136 7.64 15.58 -10.86
N GLY A 137 6.43 15.28 -10.38
CA GLY A 137 5.28 14.95 -11.21
C GLY A 137 5.16 13.47 -11.59
N ASP A 138 6.15 12.64 -11.29
CA ASP A 138 6.03 11.17 -11.46
C ASP A 138 4.82 10.66 -10.69
N ARG A 139 4.11 9.71 -11.30
CA ARG A 139 2.91 9.09 -10.72
C ARG A 139 3.17 7.63 -10.47
N HIS A 140 2.77 7.18 -9.29
CA HIS A 140 2.88 5.79 -8.87
C HIS A 140 1.56 5.30 -8.28
N THR A 141 1.23 4.04 -8.55
CA THR A 141 0.14 3.31 -7.90
C THR A 141 0.74 2.42 -6.82
N ILE A 142 0.20 2.51 -5.61
CA ILE A 142 0.57 1.65 -4.49
C ILE A 142 -0.66 0.85 -4.09
N ALA A 143 -0.54 -0.47 -4.12
CA ALA A 143 -1.58 -1.38 -3.64
C ALA A 143 -1.04 -2.25 -2.51
N VAL A 144 -1.80 -2.35 -1.43
CA VAL A 144 -1.49 -3.16 -0.25
C VAL A 144 -2.59 -4.18 -0.06
N LEU A 145 -2.25 -5.46 -0.05
CA LEU A 145 -3.14 -6.53 0.37
C LEU A 145 -2.86 -6.88 1.82
N ALA A 146 -3.88 -6.76 2.67
CA ALA A 146 -3.87 -7.26 4.02
C ALA A 146 -4.76 -8.51 4.12
N ALA A 147 -4.25 -9.58 4.74
CA ALA A 147 -5.00 -10.83 4.89
C ALA A 147 -4.86 -11.47 6.28
N ASN A 148 -5.95 -12.04 6.75
CA ASN A 148 -6.02 -12.90 7.94
C ASN A 148 -7.24 -13.83 7.78
N GLY A 149 -7.29 -14.94 8.49
CA GLY A 149 -8.48 -15.76 8.56
C GLY A 149 -8.31 -16.98 9.46
N PRO A 150 -9.40 -17.73 9.67
CA PRO A 150 -9.39 -18.94 10.49
C PRO A 150 -8.81 -20.15 9.77
N LEU A 151 -7.57 -20.04 9.24
CA LEU A 151 -6.75 -21.17 8.76
C LEU A 151 -6.45 -22.20 9.86
N GLY A 152 -7.38 -23.12 10.09
CA GLY A 152 -7.33 -24.04 11.24
C GLY A 152 -7.74 -23.38 12.56
N LEU A 153 -8.64 -22.38 12.53
CA LEU A 153 -9.14 -21.56 13.66
C LEU A 153 -8.31 -20.33 14.17
N PRO A 154 -7.41 -19.68 13.41
CA PRO A 154 -6.84 -18.38 13.79
C PRO A 154 -7.87 -17.24 13.84
N GLY A 155 -7.66 -16.32 14.79
CA GLY A 155 -8.43 -15.08 14.96
C GLY A 155 -7.64 -13.84 14.57
N GLY A 156 -8.08 -12.68 15.02
CA GLY A 156 -7.42 -11.40 14.72
C GLY A 156 -8.14 -10.58 13.66
N THR A 157 -7.48 -9.53 13.22
CA THR A 157 -8.03 -8.50 12.33
C THR A 157 -6.96 -8.04 11.36
N VAL A 158 -7.33 -7.60 10.18
CA VAL A 158 -6.39 -6.95 9.25
C VAL A 158 -6.51 -5.44 9.32
N PHE A 159 -5.37 -4.76 9.22
CA PHE A 159 -5.27 -3.30 9.10
C PHE A 159 -3.85 -2.89 8.69
N VAL A 160 -3.71 -1.64 8.22
CA VAL A 160 -2.43 -1.01 7.88
C VAL A 160 -2.05 -0.04 9.00
N ARG A 161 -0.95 -0.29 9.71
CA ARG A 161 -0.57 0.50 10.90
C ARG A 161 -0.13 1.92 10.57
N TYR A 162 0.54 2.09 9.44
CA TYR A 162 1.00 3.38 8.92
C TYR A 162 1.36 3.22 7.44
N ALA A 163 1.45 4.34 6.74
CA ALA A 163 1.92 4.39 5.35
C ALA A 163 2.72 5.68 5.14
N ASN A 164 3.96 5.58 4.69
CA ASN A 164 4.83 6.72 4.45
C ASN A 164 5.53 6.62 3.09
N LEU A 165 5.77 7.76 2.46
CA LEU A 165 6.82 7.89 1.44
C LEU A 165 8.07 8.48 2.10
N ALA A 166 9.17 7.75 2.06
CA ALA A 166 10.47 8.18 2.55
C ALA A 166 11.36 8.63 1.39
N PHE A 167 11.78 9.89 1.43
CA PHE A 167 12.68 10.52 0.47
C PHE A 167 14.09 10.53 1.06
N GLU A 168 15.04 9.91 0.36
CA GLU A 168 16.40 9.68 0.83
C GLU A 168 17.41 10.28 -0.14
N TRP A 169 18.01 11.41 0.23
CA TRP A 169 19.02 12.09 -0.57
C TRP A 169 20.37 11.42 -0.35
N THR A 170 20.88 10.76 -1.38
CA THR A 170 22.29 10.40 -1.47
C THR A 170 23.05 11.66 -1.85
N THR A 171 23.76 12.24 -0.88
CA THR A 171 24.72 13.33 -1.11
C THR A 171 25.73 12.98 -2.18
#